data_AF-A0A897NPM4-F1
#
_entry.id   AF-A0A897NPM4-F1
#
_cell.length_a   1.000
_cell.length_b   1.000
_cell.length_c   1.000
_cell.angle_alpha   90.00
_cell.angle_beta   90.00
_cell.angle_gamma   90.00
#
_symmetry.space_group_name_H-M   'P 1'
#
loop_
_entity.id
_entity.type
_entity.pdbx_description
1 polymer ?
#
loop_
_entity_poly.entity_id
_entity_poly.type
_entity_poly.pdbx_seq_one_letter_code
_entity_poly.pdbx_strand_id
1 'polypeptide(L)'
;MTYVPNDEDEVDAVERVLARVENYPFEIELLLADSGFYNERVIRHARDIAATVVHVPKKGKRMKDKLDVHKSYMTTYRMYKDSERELCFPLAVPVSYQNGDRGKHGEVVRGYVACGVTDRSAKQVECLYRKRSGIETTYRLLRQACGITTTRDPVVRFAIMLAAALLENLWLVLRWAVVARPRRGGRDLPEEFTFKTFCDWIRRELEAELRRRWKIKANGVGVPPS
;
A
#
# COMPACT_ATOMS: atom_id res chain seq x y z
N MET A 1 -11.68 -4.01 -6.40
CA MET A 1 -10.99 -5.22 -5.91
C MET A 1 -11.47 -6.37 -6.76
N THR A 2 -10.56 -7.13 -7.38
CA THR A 2 -10.88 -8.17 -8.36
C THR A 2 -10.63 -9.52 -7.72
N TYR A 3 -11.58 -10.45 -7.82
CA TYR A 3 -11.37 -11.84 -7.39
C TYR A 3 -10.36 -12.48 -8.34
N VAL A 4 -9.32 -13.11 -7.78
CA VAL A 4 -8.30 -13.86 -8.52
C VAL A 4 -8.67 -15.34 -8.41
N PRO A 5 -9.08 -16.00 -9.50
CA PRO A 5 -9.29 -17.45 -9.51
C PRO A 5 -8.02 -18.20 -9.10
N ASN A 6 -8.17 -19.36 -8.43
CA ASN A 6 -7.04 -20.13 -7.91
C ASN A 6 -6.11 -20.70 -9.00
N ASP A 7 -6.55 -20.72 -10.26
CA ASP A 7 -5.83 -21.22 -11.44
C ASP A 7 -5.15 -20.11 -12.26
N GLU A 8 -5.28 -18.84 -11.85
CA GLU A 8 -4.66 -17.71 -12.53
C GLU A 8 -3.21 -17.51 -12.09
N ASP A 9 -2.31 -17.29 -13.06
CA ASP A 9 -0.93 -16.89 -12.79
C ASP A 9 -0.89 -15.49 -12.15
N GLU A 10 0.03 -15.28 -11.20
CA GLU A 10 0.16 -14.00 -10.48
C GLU A 10 0.38 -12.83 -11.45
N VAL A 11 1.10 -13.06 -12.56
CA VAL A 11 1.34 -12.02 -13.58
C VAL A 11 0.05 -11.66 -14.30
N ASP A 12 -0.77 -12.65 -14.66
CA ASP A 12 -2.05 -12.42 -15.35
C ASP A 12 -3.03 -11.67 -14.45
N ALA A 13 -3.05 -11.99 -13.16
CA ALA A 13 -3.86 -11.26 -12.18
C ALA A 13 -3.46 -9.78 -12.07
N VAL A 14 -2.15 -9.50 -12.09
CA VAL A 14 -1.62 -8.14 -12.06
C VAL A 14 -1.91 -7.39 -13.36
N GLU A 15 -1.73 -8.02 -14.52
CA GLU A 15 -2.06 -7.43 -15.82
C GLU A 15 -3.55 -7.08 -15.89
N ARG A 16 -4.45 -7.93 -15.37
CA ARG A 16 -5.88 -7.60 -15.33
C ARG A 16 -6.18 -6.39 -14.45
N VAL A 17 -5.48 -6.26 -13.32
CA VAL A 17 -5.62 -5.09 -12.45
C VAL A 17 -5.11 -3.84 -13.17
N LEU A 18 -3.96 -3.92 -13.83
CA LEU A 18 -3.37 -2.82 -14.60
C LEU A 18 -4.27 -2.40 -15.78
N ALA A 19 -4.85 -3.34 -16.52
CA ALA A 19 -5.81 -3.06 -17.58
C ALA A 19 -7.06 -2.34 -17.03
N ARG A 20 -7.54 -2.71 -15.84
CA ARG A 20 -8.65 -1.98 -15.21
C ARG A 20 -8.24 -0.57 -14.78
N VAL A 21 -7.01 -0.42 -14.34
CA VAL A 21 -6.42 0.83 -13.88
C VAL A 21 -6.27 1.82 -15.04
N GLU A 22 -5.88 1.35 -16.23
CA GLU A 22 -5.82 2.13 -17.47
C GLU A 22 -7.19 2.72 -17.89
N ASN A 23 -8.29 2.05 -17.52
CA ASN A 23 -9.64 2.49 -17.87
C ASN A 23 -10.26 3.48 -16.87
N TYR A 24 -9.51 3.95 -15.87
CA TYR A 24 -10.04 4.96 -14.95
C TYR A 24 -10.18 6.34 -15.63
N PRO A 25 -11.19 7.14 -15.24
CA PRO A 25 -11.44 8.45 -15.85
C PRO A 25 -10.45 9.54 -15.36
N PHE A 26 -9.35 9.16 -14.72
CA PHE A 26 -8.36 10.06 -14.15
C PHE A 26 -6.95 9.59 -14.50
N GLU A 27 -6.05 10.56 -14.65
CA GLU A 27 -4.64 10.29 -14.94
C GLU A 27 -3.94 9.67 -13.72
N ILE A 28 -3.06 8.71 -14.00
CA ILE A 28 -2.28 8.02 -12.99
C ILE A 28 -0.86 8.53 -13.07
N GLU A 29 -0.47 9.31 -12.07
CA GLU A 29 0.86 9.93 -12.07
C GLU A 29 1.99 8.93 -11.79
N LEU A 30 1.76 7.95 -10.89
CA LEU A 30 2.82 7.10 -10.37
C LEU A 30 2.31 5.75 -9.85
N LEU A 31 2.91 4.67 -10.33
CA LEU A 31 2.75 3.31 -9.82
C LEU A 31 3.94 2.92 -8.95
N LEU A 32 3.66 2.47 -7.72
CA LEU A 32 4.66 1.99 -6.76
C LEU A 32 4.43 0.50 -6.49
N ALA A 33 5.43 -0.34 -6.75
CA ALA A 33 5.29 -1.78 -6.57
C ALA A 33 6.47 -2.42 -5.81
N ASP A 34 6.15 -3.43 -5.02
CA ASP A 34 7.14 -4.20 -4.26
C ASP A 34 7.93 -5.18 -5.11
N SER A 35 8.97 -5.78 -4.51
CA SER A 35 9.83 -6.73 -5.21
C SER A 35 9.16 -8.01 -5.69
N GLY A 36 7.94 -8.33 -5.21
CA GLY A 36 7.12 -9.40 -5.79
C GLY A 36 6.73 -9.11 -7.23
N PHE A 37 6.55 -7.83 -7.57
CA PHE A 37 6.19 -7.36 -8.91
C PHE A 37 7.42 -7.08 -9.79
N TYR A 38 8.62 -7.47 -9.37
CA TYR A 38 9.83 -7.37 -10.19
C TYR A 38 9.84 -8.48 -11.26
N ASN A 39 8.96 -8.31 -12.25
CA ASN A 39 8.76 -9.19 -13.40
C ASN A 39 8.76 -8.35 -14.68
N GLU A 40 9.35 -8.86 -15.75
CA GLU A 40 9.47 -8.13 -17.02
C GLU A 40 8.11 -7.77 -17.63
N ARG A 41 7.12 -8.68 -17.62
CA ARG A 41 5.78 -8.43 -18.16
C ARG A 41 5.09 -7.29 -17.42
N VAL A 42 5.11 -7.37 -16.07
CA VAL A 42 4.52 -6.36 -15.20
C VAL A 42 5.18 -4.99 -15.39
N ILE A 43 6.52 -4.93 -15.43
CA ILE A 43 7.24 -3.66 -15.61
C ILE A 43 6.96 -3.09 -17.01
N ARG A 44 6.91 -3.93 -18.04
CA ARG A 44 6.62 -3.50 -19.42
C ARG A 44 5.23 -2.91 -19.54
N HIS A 45 4.21 -3.53 -18.94
CA HIS A 45 2.86 -2.99 -19.00
C HIS A 45 2.68 -1.75 -18.10
N ALA A 46 3.21 -1.77 -16.88
CA ALA A 46 3.06 -0.66 -15.93
C ALA A 46 3.69 0.66 -16.43
N ARG A 47 4.86 0.59 -17.08
CA ARG A 47 5.53 1.79 -17.61
C ARG A 47 4.77 2.47 -18.75
N ASP A 48 3.89 1.73 -19.43
CA ASP A 48 3.07 2.25 -20.53
C ASP A 48 1.83 2.99 -19.99
N ILE A 49 1.40 2.66 -18.75
CA ILE A 49 0.27 3.29 -18.05
C ILE A 49 0.70 4.58 -17.35
N ALA A 50 1.81 4.54 -16.61
CA ALA A 50 2.25 5.65 -15.77
C ALA A 50 3.74 5.57 -15.45
N ALA A 51 4.28 6.65 -14.87
CA ALA A 51 5.59 6.58 -14.23
C ALA A 51 5.58 5.45 -13.19
N THR A 52 6.64 4.63 -13.17
CA THR A 52 6.63 3.36 -12.45
C THR A 52 7.92 3.16 -11.67
N VAL A 53 7.77 2.89 -10.38
CA VAL A 53 8.87 2.57 -9.47
C VAL A 53 8.66 1.21 -8.81
N VAL A 54 9.57 0.27 -9.09
CA VAL A 54 9.51 -1.10 -8.56
C VAL A 54 10.77 -1.41 -7.77
N HIS A 55 10.63 -1.92 -6.55
CA HIS A 55 11.79 -2.35 -5.77
C HIS A 55 12.47 -3.58 -6.37
N VAL A 56 13.78 -3.52 -6.52
CA VAL A 56 14.58 -4.56 -7.14
C VAL A 56 15.13 -5.50 -6.06
N PRO A 57 14.85 -6.81 -6.11
CA PRO A 57 15.44 -7.76 -5.19
C PRO A 57 16.95 -7.91 -5.46
N LYS A 58 17.77 -7.96 -4.41
CA LYS A 58 19.23 -8.20 -4.49
C LYS A 58 19.54 -9.69 -4.80
N LYS A 59 19.08 -10.15 -5.97
CA LYS A 59 19.19 -11.54 -6.45
C LYS A 59 20.01 -11.64 -7.74
N GLY A 60 20.81 -12.69 -7.85
CA GLY A 60 21.71 -12.92 -8.98
C GLY A 60 23.01 -12.10 -8.93
N LYS A 61 24.08 -12.64 -9.52
CA LYS A 61 25.43 -12.05 -9.47
C LYS A 61 25.45 -10.61 -10.02
N ARG A 62 24.95 -10.41 -11.25
CA ARG A 62 24.96 -9.09 -11.91
C ARG A 62 24.22 -8.00 -11.14
N MET A 63 23.10 -8.32 -10.47
CA MET A 63 22.39 -7.33 -9.65
C MET A 63 23.14 -7.05 -8.34
N LYS A 64 23.69 -8.09 -7.69
CA LYS A 64 24.53 -7.91 -6.50
C LYS A 64 25.71 -6.98 -6.79
N ASP A 65 26.42 -7.21 -7.90
CA ASP A 65 27.57 -6.40 -8.32
C ASP A 65 27.15 -4.94 -8.59
N LYS A 66 25.97 -4.71 -9.19
CA LYS A 66 25.44 -3.36 -9.43
C LYS A 66 25.03 -2.62 -8.15
N LEU A 67 24.65 -3.37 -7.11
CA LEU A 67 24.26 -2.83 -5.81
C LEU A 67 25.41 -2.86 -4.79
N ASP A 68 26.63 -3.17 -5.23
CA ASP A 68 27.84 -3.14 -4.40
C ASP A 68 28.57 -1.82 -4.60
N VAL A 69 27.99 -0.75 -4.05
CA VAL A 69 28.46 0.63 -4.23
C VAL A 69 28.31 1.45 -2.95
N HIS A 70 29.15 2.47 -2.81
CA HIS A 70 29.07 3.42 -1.68
C HIS A 70 28.48 4.79 -2.08
N LYS A 71 28.18 4.99 -3.37
CA LYS A 71 27.62 6.25 -3.88
C LYS A 71 26.33 6.00 -4.66
N SER A 72 25.35 6.88 -4.46
CA SER A 72 24.08 6.82 -5.18
C SER A 72 24.26 7.20 -6.66
N TYR A 73 23.62 6.47 -7.57
CA TYR A 73 23.69 6.75 -9.00
C TYR A 73 22.46 6.26 -9.77
N MET A 74 22.28 6.78 -10.98
CA MET A 74 21.32 6.31 -11.98
C MET A 74 22.05 5.52 -13.05
N THR A 75 21.48 4.43 -13.53
CA THR A 75 22.05 3.64 -14.62
C THR A 75 20.95 2.99 -15.45
N THR A 76 21.30 2.29 -16.51
CA THR A 76 20.36 1.46 -17.28
C THR A 76 20.67 -0.01 -17.01
N TYR A 77 19.62 -0.81 -16.78
CA TYR A 77 19.73 -2.24 -16.57
C TYR A 77 18.98 -3.02 -17.65
N ARG A 78 19.60 -4.10 -18.15
CA ARG A 78 19.05 -4.97 -19.21
C ARG A 78 18.61 -6.30 -18.62
N MET A 79 17.37 -6.43 -18.17
CA MET A 79 16.82 -7.69 -17.66
C MET A 79 16.69 -8.72 -18.79
N TYR A 80 16.96 -10.00 -18.50
CA TYR A 80 17.00 -11.10 -19.48
C TYR A 80 17.76 -10.77 -20.77
N LYS A 81 18.98 -10.24 -20.59
CA LYS A 81 19.86 -9.81 -21.68
C LYS A 81 20.02 -10.93 -22.73
N ASP A 82 19.93 -10.55 -24.00
CA ASP A 82 20.16 -11.44 -25.15
C ASP A 82 19.09 -12.56 -25.25
N SER A 83 17.85 -12.25 -24.85
CA SER A 83 16.67 -13.13 -24.98
C SER A 83 15.46 -12.39 -25.54
N GLU A 84 14.44 -13.11 -26.01
CA GLU A 84 13.18 -12.51 -26.48
C GLU A 84 12.44 -11.72 -25.39
N ARG A 85 12.70 -12.03 -24.12
CA ARG A 85 12.13 -11.36 -22.96
C ARG A 85 12.99 -10.19 -22.48
N GLU A 86 13.92 -9.71 -23.30
CA GLU A 86 14.79 -8.62 -22.90
C GLU A 86 13.97 -7.36 -22.55
N LEU A 87 14.34 -6.74 -21.43
CA LEU A 87 13.75 -5.48 -20.99
C LEU A 87 14.84 -4.53 -20.48
N CYS A 88 14.99 -3.40 -21.15
CA CYS A 88 15.83 -2.29 -20.72
C CYS A 88 15.00 -1.31 -19.89
N PHE A 89 15.50 -0.94 -18.71
CA PHE A 89 14.87 0.08 -17.88
C PHE A 89 15.89 0.93 -17.11
N PRO A 90 15.54 2.18 -16.74
CA PRO A 90 16.33 2.97 -15.80
C PRO A 90 16.33 2.30 -14.41
N LEU A 91 17.53 2.15 -13.85
CA LEU A 91 17.77 1.62 -12.51
C LEU A 91 18.33 2.74 -11.63
N ALA A 92 17.57 3.10 -10.61
CA ALA A 92 18.02 3.96 -9.53
C ALA A 92 18.69 3.13 -8.43
N VAL A 93 19.94 3.46 -8.11
CA VAL A 93 20.70 2.82 -7.03
C VAL A 93 21.00 3.85 -5.95
N PRO A 94 20.09 4.06 -4.99
CA PRO A 94 20.35 4.91 -3.84
C PRO A 94 21.18 4.17 -2.78
N VAL A 95 22.10 4.93 -2.19
CA VAL A 95 22.84 4.57 -0.98
C VAL A 95 22.29 5.42 0.15
N SER A 96 21.78 4.75 1.17
CA SER A 96 21.18 5.34 2.37
C SER A 96 21.94 4.85 3.60
N TYR A 97 21.81 5.55 4.73
CA TYR A 97 22.40 5.11 6.00
C TYR A 97 21.28 4.76 6.98
N GLN A 98 21.36 3.60 7.61
CA GLN A 98 20.48 3.23 8.71
C GLN A 98 20.99 3.86 9.99
N ASN A 99 20.33 4.93 10.44
CA ASN A 99 20.69 5.65 11.66
C ASN A 99 19.92 5.08 12.86
N GLY A 100 20.15 3.80 13.20
CA GLY A 100 19.41 3.10 14.25
C GLY A 100 18.01 2.62 13.84
N ASP A 101 17.67 2.73 12.54
CA ASP A 101 16.41 2.20 12.01
C ASP A 101 16.34 0.69 12.25
N ARG A 102 15.33 0.26 13.02
CA ARG A 102 15.15 -1.11 13.52
C ARG A 102 16.38 -1.67 14.26
N GLY A 103 17.12 -0.80 14.97
CA GLY A 103 18.32 -1.17 15.73
C GLY A 103 19.53 -1.50 14.85
N LYS A 104 19.50 -1.13 13.57
CA LYS A 104 20.59 -1.39 12.62
C LYS A 104 21.36 -0.12 12.32
N HIS A 105 22.68 -0.28 12.20
CA HIS A 105 23.61 0.77 11.81
C HIS A 105 24.37 0.35 10.55
N GLY A 106 24.56 1.28 9.62
CA GLY A 106 25.38 1.05 8.43
C GLY A 106 24.74 1.49 7.12
N GLU A 107 25.53 1.41 6.06
CA GLU A 107 25.10 1.74 4.71
C GLU A 107 24.15 0.66 4.16
N VAL A 108 23.07 1.12 3.52
CA VAL A 108 22.10 0.29 2.84
C VAL A 108 21.94 0.77 1.42
N VAL A 109 22.36 -0.09 0.50
CA VAL A 109 22.18 0.08 -0.95
C VAL A 109 20.91 -0.64 -1.37
N ARG A 110 20.03 0.08 -2.05
CA ARG A 110 18.79 -0.48 -2.64
C ARG A 110 18.80 -0.27 -4.15
N GLY A 111 17.94 -0.99 -4.85
CA GLY A 111 17.72 -0.83 -6.29
C GLY A 111 16.25 -0.59 -6.58
N TYR A 112 15.97 0.32 -7.51
CA TYR A 112 14.62 0.60 -7.97
C TYR A 112 14.57 0.71 -9.49
N VAL A 113 13.63 0.02 -10.13
CA VAL A 113 13.20 0.36 -11.48
C VAL A 113 12.61 1.78 -11.42
N ALA A 114 12.95 2.64 -12.38
CA ALA A 114 12.63 4.07 -12.34
C ALA A 114 12.12 4.58 -13.70
N CYS A 115 11.08 3.94 -14.23
CA CYS A 115 10.48 4.33 -15.51
C CYS A 115 9.68 5.62 -15.36
N GLY A 116 9.84 6.60 -16.26
CA GLY A 116 9.09 7.85 -16.23
C GLY A 116 9.46 8.83 -15.10
N VAL A 117 10.53 8.54 -14.32
CA VAL A 117 11.02 9.42 -13.23
C VAL A 117 12.53 9.68 -13.33
N THR A 118 13.09 9.66 -14.55
CA THR A 118 14.53 9.76 -14.81
C THR A 118 15.11 11.17 -14.59
N ASP A 119 14.26 12.18 -14.51
CA ASP A 119 14.58 13.54 -14.08
C ASP A 119 14.98 13.59 -12.59
N ARG A 120 14.69 12.54 -11.82
CA ARG A 120 14.96 12.44 -10.39
C ARG A 120 16.30 11.74 -10.12
N SER A 121 16.98 12.19 -9.07
CA SER A 121 18.13 11.48 -8.50
C SER A 121 17.70 10.16 -7.86
N ALA A 122 18.63 9.21 -7.72
CA ALA A 122 18.34 7.91 -7.11
C ALA A 122 17.76 8.02 -5.68
N LYS A 123 18.21 9.02 -4.89
CA LYS A 123 17.65 9.28 -3.55
C LYS A 123 16.23 9.83 -3.60
N GLN A 124 15.89 10.66 -4.60
CA GLN A 124 14.52 11.13 -4.80
C GLN A 124 13.60 9.97 -5.23
N VAL A 125 14.08 9.05 -6.07
CA VAL A 125 13.34 7.82 -6.41
C VAL A 125 13.08 6.98 -5.17
N GLU A 126 14.06 6.82 -4.26
CA GLU A 126 13.81 6.17 -2.96
C GLU A 126 12.72 6.88 -2.15
N CYS A 127 12.78 8.21 -2.08
CA CYS A 127 11.79 9.01 -1.35
C CYS A 127 10.38 8.83 -1.94
N LEU A 128 10.25 8.79 -3.27
CA LEU A 128 9.00 8.48 -3.95
C LEU A 128 8.50 7.07 -3.59
N TYR A 129 9.39 6.07 -3.66
CA TYR A 129 9.05 4.68 -3.32
C TYR A 129 8.57 4.51 -1.87
N ARG A 130 9.13 5.28 -0.91
CA ARG A 130 8.69 5.23 0.49
C ARG A 130 7.21 5.55 0.68
N LYS A 131 6.57 6.28 -0.25
CA LYS A 131 5.13 6.55 -0.22
C LYS A 131 4.26 5.29 -0.35
N ARG A 132 4.82 4.14 -0.78
CA ARG A 132 4.09 2.86 -0.89
C ARG A 132 3.45 2.41 0.42
N SER A 133 4.02 2.82 1.56
CA SER A 133 3.49 2.47 2.90
C SER A 133 2.09 3.02 3.15
N GLY A 134 1.61 3.92 2.29
CA GLY A 134 0.21 4.35 2.27
C GLY A 134 -0.74 3.16 2.16
N ILE A 135 -0.46 2.18 1.29
CA ILE A 135 -1.30 0.99 1.10
C ILE A 135 -1.40 0.19 2.41
N GLU A 136 -0.27 -0.11 3.05
CA GLU A 136 -0.26 -0.83 4.33
C GLU A 136 -0.99 -0.05 5.43
N THR A 137 -0.87 1.27 5.42
CA THR A 137 -1.56 2.13 6.39
C THR A 137 -3.07 2.12 6.20
N THR A 138 -3.55 2.24 4.96
CA THR A 138 -4.96 2.05 4.59
C THR A 138 -5.45 0.66 5.03
N TYR A 139 -4.72 -0.42 4.73
CA TYR A 139 -5.09 -1.76 5.19
C TYR A 139 -5.17 -1.90 6.71
N ARG A 140 -4.28 -1.24 7.45
CA ARG A 140 -4.33 -1.23 8.92
C ARG A 140 -5.55 -0.46 9.43
N LEU A 141 -5.91 0.67 8.81
CA LEU A 141 -7.10 1.44 9.14
C LEU A 141 -8.38 0.65 8.81
N LEU A 142 -8.46 0.08 7.61
CA LEU A 142 -9.54 -0.82 7.19
C LEU A 142 -9.79 -1.92 8.21
N ARG A 143 -8.73 -2.56 8.72
CA ARG A 143 -8.85 -3.61 9.75
C ARG A 143 -9.43 -3.13 11.07
N GLN A 144 -9.38 -1.83 11.39
CA GLN A 144 -10.03 -1.27 12.58
C GLN A 144 -11.55 -1.20 12.42
N ALA A 145 -12.05 -1.01 11.20
CA ALA A 145 -13.48 -0.98 10.89
C ALA A 145 -14.03 -2.36 10.48
N CYS A 146 -13.21 -3.22 9.87
CA CYS A 146 -13.59 -4.60 9.58
C CYS A 146 -13.82 -5.36 10.89
N GLY A 147 -15.08 -5.66 11.20
CA GLY A 147 -15.41 -6.62 12.24
C GLY A 147 -14.75 -7.98 11.94
N ILE A 148 -14.10 -8.58 12.95
CA ILE A 148 -13.58 -9.95 12.84
C ILE A 148 -14.80 -10.87 12.69
N THR A 149 -14.93 -11.52 11.53
CA THR A 149 -16.00 -12.48 11.23
C THR A 149 -15.46 -13.90 11.16
N THR A 150 -16.19 -14.86 11.73
CA THR A 150 -15.90 -16.29 11.62
C THR A 150 -16.54 -16.94 10.40
N THR A 151 -17.34 -16.19 9.61
CA THR A 151 -17.98 -16.72 8.40
C THR A 151 -16.94 -17.23 7.41
N ARG A 152 -17.21 -18.37 6.76
CA ARG A 152 -16.37 -18.91 5.68
C ARG A 152 -16.74 -18.36 4.30
N ASP A 153 -17.86 -17.66 4.19
CA ASP A 153 -18.36 -17.11 2.94
C ASP A 153 -17.48 -15.94 2.45
N PRO A 154 -16.80 -16.05 1.29
CA PRO A 154 -15.96 -15.00 0.74
C PRO A 154 -16.75 -13.74 0.35
N VAL A 155 -18.01 -13.87 -0.06
CA VAL A 155 -18.87 -12.73 -0.45
C VAL A 155 -19.18 -11.87 0.77
N VAL A 156 -19.52 -12.50 1.90
CA VAL A 156 -19.80 -11.78 3.15
C VAL A 156 -18.54 -11.08 3.68
N ARG A 157 -17.39 -11.76 3.66
CA ARG A 157 -16.10 -11.13 4.04
C ARG A 157 -15.78 -9.94 3.14
N PHE A 158 -16.03 -10.09 1.84
CA PHE A 158 -15.83 -9.02 0.87
C PHE A 158 -16.74 -7.82 1.12
N ALA A 159 -18.04 -8.05 1.38
CA ALA A 159 -18.99 -6.99 1.69
C ALA A 159 -18.60 -6.20 2.95
N ILE A 160 -18.13 -6.88 4.01
CA ILE A 160 -17.63 -6.23 5.24
C ILE A 160 -16.41 -5.36 4.93
N MET A 161 -15.47 -5.86 4.13
CA MET A 161 -14.28 -5.11 3.73
C MET A 161 -14.62 -3.90 2.87
N LEU A 162 -15.59 -4.03 1.96
CA LEU A 162 -16.09 -2.92 1.16
C LEU A 162 -16.73 -1.84 2.03
N ALA A 163 -17.56 -2.24 3.00
CA ALA A 163 -18.15 -1.31 3.96
C ALA A 163 -17.08 -0.56 4.76
N ALA A 164 -16.04 -1.25 5.25
CA ALA A 164 -14.92 -0.61 5.94
C ALA A 164 -14.18 0.40 5.05
N ALA A 165 -13.99 0.09 3.76
CA ALA A 165 -13.37 1.00 2.80
C ALA A 165 -14.21 2.24 2.52
N LEU A 166 -15.53 2.09 2.47
CA LEU A 166 -16.44 3.23 2.34
C LEU A 166 -16.39 4.12 3.58
N LEU A 167 -16.35 3.53 4.79
CA LEU A 167 -16.23 4.27 6.04
C LEU A 167 -14.90 5.05 6.13
N GLU A 168 -13.79 4.46 5.72
CA GLU A 168 -12.49 5.15 5.67
C GLU A 168 -12.54 6.34 4.71
N ASN A 169 -13.05 6.14 3.48
CA ASN A 169 -13.19 7.22 2.51
C ASN A 169 -14.11 8.34 3.01
N LEU A 170 -15.25 7.99 3.62
CA LEU A 170 -16.16 8.96 4.21
C LEU A 170 -15.49 9.74 5.34
N TRP A 171 -14.75 9.06 6.21
CA TRP A 171 -13.97 9.73 7.26
C TRP A 171 -12.94 10.69 6.69
N LEU A 172 -12.19 10.30 5.65
CA LEU A 172 -11.21 11.18 4.99
C LEU A 172 -11.87 12.44 4.41
N VAL A 173 -13.02 12.27 3.72
CA VAL A 173 -13.79 13.39 3.17
C VAL A 173 -14.29 14.31 4.29
N LEU A 174 -14.87 13.78 5.36
CA LEU A 174 -15.35 14.58 6.49
C LEU A 174 -14.20 15.29 7.20
N ARG A 175 -13.09 14.58 7.42
CA ARG A 175 -11.91 15.15 8.05
C ARG A 175 -11.37 16.32 7.24
N TRP A 176 -11.36 16.22 5.90
CA TRP A 176 -10.89 17.28 5.03
C TRP A 176 -11.91 18.41 4.81
N ALA A 177 -13.19 18.10 4.61
CA ALA A 177 -14.23 19.06 4.22
C ALA A 177 -14.85 19.80 5.40
N VAL A 178 -15.00 19.14 6.56
CA VAL A 178 -15.71 19.68 7.72
C VAL A 178 -14.74 20.04 8.85
N VAL A 179 -13.80 19.15 9.15
CA VAL A 179 -12.97 19.25 10.35
C VAL A 179 -11.69 20.06 10.09
N ALA A 180 -11.18 20.05 8.86
CA ALA A 180 -9.93 20.70 8.53
C ALA A 180 -10.08 22.23 8.56
N ARG A 181 -9.22 22.90 9.33
CA ARG A 181 -9.22 24.36 9.47
C ARG A 181 -8.37 24.98 8.37
N PRO A 182 -8.83 26.05 7.69
CA PRO A 182 -8.01 26.73 6.69
C PRO A 182 -6.73 27.30 7.31
N ARG A 183 -5.57 27.09 6.67
CA ARG A 183 -4.27 27.64 7.10
C ARG A 183 -3.45 28.07 5.88
N ARG A 184 -2.59 29.08 6.01
CA ARG A 184 -1.64 29.41 4.92
C ARG A 184 -0.73 28.21 4.65
N GLY A 185 -0.75 27.72 3.41
CA GLY A 185 0.02 26.55 2.97
C GLY A 185 -0.67 25.19 3.12
N GLY A 186 -1.98 25.14 3.46
CA GLY A 186 -2.72 23.88 3.50
C GLY A 186 -3.99 23.93 4.36
N ARG A 187 -4.39 22.79 4.92
CA ARG A 187 -5.40 22.75 5.98
C ARG A 187 -4.80 22.08 7.20
N ASP A 188 -5.11 22.62 8.37
CA ASP A 188 -4.78 22.01 9.64
C ASP A 188 -5.80 20.90 9.95
N LEU A 189 -5.33 19.70 10.22
CA LEU A 189 -6.14 18.50 10.40
C LEU A 189 -6.08 18.07 11.86
N PRO A 190 -7.12 18.37 12.67
CA PRO A 190 -7.19 18.00 14.08
C PRO A 190 -6.82 16.53 14.33
N GLU A 191 -5.98 16.29 15.34
CA GLU A 191 -5.54 14.96 15.73
C GLU A 191 -6.60 14.22 16.58
N GLU A 192 -7.55 14.95 17.15
CA GLU A 192 -8.61 14.38 18.00
C GLU A 192 -9.63 13.57 17.17
N PHE A 193 -9.84 13.91 15.90
CA PHE A 193 -10.80 13.24 15.01
C PHE A 193 -10.17 12.03 14.30
N THR A 194 -9.81 11.02 15.09
CA THR A 194 -9.28 9.75 14.58
C THR A 194 -10.35 8.89 13.90
N PHE A 195 -9.92 7.96 13.04
CA PHE A 195 -10.84 7.01 12.40
C PHE A 195 -11.59 6.15 13.43
N LYS A 196 -10.91 5.76 14.52
CA LYS A 196 -11.54 5.03 15.63
C LYS A 196 -12.67 5.84 16.26
N THR A 197 -12.43 7.12 16.56
CA THR A 197 -13.44 8.03 17.11
C THR A 197 -14.66 8.10 16.20
N PHE A 198 -14.45 8.21 14.89
CA PHE A 198 -15.53 8.23 13.89
C PHE A 198 -16.36 6.94 13.89
N CYS A 199 -15.71 5.77 13.89
CA CYS A 199 -16.39 4.49 13.97
C CYS A 199 -17.17 4.32 15.29
N ASP A 200 -16.60 4.77 16.42
CA ASP A 200 -17.26 4.73 17.72
C ASP A 200 -18.52 5.61 17.77
N TRP A 201 -18.51 6.76 17.09
CA TRP A 201 -19.69 7.63 16.98
C TRP A 201 -20.81 6.97 16.17
N ILE A 202 -20.49 6.44 14.98
CA ILE A 202 -21.47 5.70 14.16
C ILE A 202 -22.05 4.54 14.95
N ARG A 203 -21.21 3.79 15.66
CA ARG A 203 -21.65 2.67 16.49
C ARG A 203 -22.67 3.10 17.55
N ARG A 204 -22.42 4.21 18.25
CA ARG A 204 -23.33 4.73 19.29
C ARG A 204 -24.70 5.10 18.71
N GLU A 205 -24.71 5.80 17.58
CA GLU A 205 -25.97 6.16 16.89
C GLU A 205 -26.74 4.91 16.45
N LEU A 206 -26.06 3.93 15.85
CA LEU A 206 -26.68 2.66 15.46
C LEU A 206 -27.20 1.86 16.66
N GLU A 207 -26.49 1.85 17.79
CA GLU A 207 -26.94 1.17 19.02
C GLU A 207 -28.23 1.80 19.57
N ALA A 208 -28.35 3.13 19.51
CA ALA A 208 -29.53 3.87 19.91
C ALA A 208 -30.72 3.61 18.97
N GLU A 209 -30.51 3.72 17.66
CA GLU A 209 -31.55 3.53 16.63
C GLU A 209 -32.08 2.08 16.63
N LEU A 210 -31.18 1.09 16.66
CA LEU A 210 -31.52 -0.32 16.63
C LEU A 210 -31.99 -0.87 17.98
N ARG A 211 -32.03 -0.03 19.04
CA ARG A 211 -32.41 -0.39 20.41
C ARG A 211 -31.72 -1.68 20.88
N ARG A 212 -30.42 -1.79 20.61
CA ARG A 212 -29.69 -3.05 20.78
C ARG A 212 -29.67 -3.44 22.26
N ARG A 213 -30.25 -4.59 22.59
CA ARG A 213 -30.28 -5.14 23.96
C ARG A 213 -29.35 -6.34 24.08
N TRP A 214 -28.47 -6.30 25.08
CA TRP A 214 -27.62 -7.42 25.45
C TRP A 214 -28.33 -8.24 26.54
N LYS A 215 -28.43 -9.55 26.33
CA LYS A 215 -28.83 -10.50 27.37
C LYS A 215 -27.66 -11.43 27.60
N ILE A 216 -27.08 -11.37 28.79
CA ILE A 216 -25.99 -12.26 29.20
C ILE A 216 -26.56 -13.21 30.23
N LYS A 217 -26.40 -14.51 30.02
CA LYS A 217 -26.75 -15.52 31.02
C LYS A 217 -25.63 -15.53 32.06
N ALA A 218 -25.96 -15.23 33.32
CA ALA A 218 -24.99 -15.29 34.40
C ALA A 218 -24.43 -16.72 34.52
N ASN A 219 -23.17 -16.85 34.94
CA ASN A 219 -22.51 -18.14 35.15
C ASN A 219 -23.18 -18.98 36.25
N GLY A 220 -24.06 -18.39 37.06
CA GLY A 220 -24.81 -19.07 38.13
C GLY A 220 -23.97 -19.44 39.35
N VAL A 221 -22.66 -19.17 39.34
CA VAL A 221 -21.70 -19.59 40.38
C VAL A 221 -21.34 -18.45 41.35
N GLY A 222 -21.79 -17.22 41.07
CA GLY A 222 -21.46 -16.06 41.91
C GLY A 222 -19.96 -15.70 41.87
N VAL A 223 -19.55 -14.67 42.61
CA VAL A 223 -18.13 -14.34 42.81
C VAL A 223 -17.62 -15.21 43.95
N PRO A 224 -16.48 -15.93 43.81
CA PRO A 224 -15.92 -16.73 44.90
C PRO A 224 -15.67 -15.86 46.14
N PRO A 225 -15.99 -16.33 47.36
CA PRO A 225 -15.60 -15.63 48.57
C PRO A 225 -14.07 -15.60 48.65
N SER A 226 -13.54 -14.40 48.84
CA SER A 226 -12.11 -14.10 49.06
C SER A 226 -11.57 -14.71 50.34
#